data_AF-A0A522UB58-F1
#
_entry.id   AF-A0A522UB58-F1
#
_cell.length_a   1.000
_cell.length_b   1.000
_cell.length_c   1.000
_cell.angle_alpha   90.00
_cell.angle_beta   90.00
_cell.angle_gamma   90.00
#
_symmetry.space_group_name_H-M   'P 1'
#
loop_
_entity.id
_entity.type
_entity.pdbx_description
1 polymer ?
#
loop_
_entity_poly.entity_id
_entity_poly.type
_entity_poly.pdbx_seq_one_letter_code
_entity_poly.pdbx_strand_id
1 'polypeptide(L)' 'KQRQKNRRLTPIRAKVERPFAVLKRCYGWVRVRYVGLARNAAHLWQLRTAFNLQLVALRA' A
#
# COMPACT_ATOMS: atom_id res chain seq x y z
N LYS A 1 -20.22 -18.70 -11.98
CA LYS A 1 -20.03 -17.34 -12.56
C LYS A 1 -19.12 -16.43 -11.70
N GLN A 2 -19.40 -16.22 -10.41
CA GLN A 2 -18.61 -15.31 -9.55
C GLN A 2 -17.12 -15.68 -9.40
N ARG A 3 -16.79 -16.97 -9.20
CA ARG A 3 -15.39 -17.43 -9.05
C ARG A 3 -14.52 -17.08 -10.26
N GLN A 4 -15.08 -17.20 -11.46
CA GLN A 4 -14.37 -16.94 -12.72
C GLN A 4 -14.11 -15.44 -12.92
N LYS A 5 -15.08 -14.59 -12.53
CA LYS A 5 -14.91 -13.13 -12.46
C LYS A 5 -13.82 -12.74 -11.46
N ASN A 6 -13.84 -13.33 -10.26
CA ASN A 6 -12.82 -13.07 -9.25
C ASN A 6 -11.42 -13.44 -9.77
N ARG A 7 -11.26 -14.62 -10.40
CA ARG A 7 -9.98 -15.06 -10.97
C ARG A 7 -9.40 -14.05 -11.98
N ARG A 8 -10.25 -13.42 -12.80
CA ARG A 8 -9.85 -12.38 -13.76
C ARG A 8 -9.49 -11.05 -13.09
N LEU A 9 -10.18 -10.69 -12.01
CA LEU A 9 -9.96 -9.41 -11.31
C LEU A 9 -8.83 -9.46 -10.27
N THR A 10 -8.50 -10.63 -9.73
CA THR A 10 -7.41 -10.83 -8.77
C THR A 10 -6.09 -10.17 -9.18
N PRO A 11 -5.54 -10.37 -10.40
CA PRO A 11 -4.27 -9.74 -10.78
C PRO A 11 -4.35 -8.21 -10.83
N ILE A 12 -5.52 -7.66 -11.18
CA ILE A 12 -5.74 -6.21 -11.21
C ILE A 12 -5.76 -5.65 -9.78
N ARG A 13 -6.51 -6.30 -8.88
CA ARG A 13 -6.61 -5.92 -7.47
C ARG A 13 -5.28 -6.04 -6.74
N ALA A 14 -4.53 -7.11 -7.03
CA ALA A 14 -3.24 -7.39 -6.42
C ALA A 14 -2.21 -6.26 -6.60
N LYS A 15 -2.27 -5.50 -7.71
CA LYS A 15 -1.38 -4.35 -7.94
C LYS A 15 -1.57 -3.25 -6.89
N VAL A 16 -2.78 -3.10 -6.36
CA VAL A 16 -3.14 -2.08 -5.37
C VAL A 16 -3.13 -2.65 -3.96
N GLU A 17 -3.75 -3.82 -3.77
CA GLU A 17 -3.87 -4.47 -2.47
C GLU A 17 -2.51 -4.84 -1.86
N ARG A 18 -1.53 -5.27 -2.66
CA ARG A 18 -0.20 -5.69 -2.16
C ARG A 18 0.58 -4.52 -1.54
N PRO A 19 0.76 -3.36 -2.21
CA PRO A 19 1.37 -2.20 -1.58
C PRO A 19 0.69 -1.80 -0.26
N PHE A 20 -0.63 -1.73 -0.22
CA PHE A 20 -1.36 -1.41 1.01
C PHE A 20 -1.19 -2.46 2.10
N ALA A 21 -1.13 -3.74 1.74
CA ALA A 21 -0.84 -4.81 2.69
C ALA A 21 0.56 -4.66 3.30
N VAL A 22 1.57 -4.31 2.50
CA VAL A 22 2.94 -4.05 2.97
C VAL A 22 2.97 -2.83 3.90
N LEU A 23 2.33 -1.73 3.52
CA LEU A 23 2.23 -0.53 4.37
C LEU A 23 1.59 -0.85 5.72
N LYS A 24 0.51 -1.65 5.74
CA LYS A 24 -0.18 -2.01 6.98
C LYS A 24 0.60 -3.00 7.83
N ARG A 25 1.19 -4.04 7.22
CA ARG A 25 1.85 -5.13 7.95
C ARG A 25 3.33 -4.87 8.25
N CYS A 26 4.11 -4.43 7.27
CA CYS A 26 5.55 -4.23 7.42
C CYS A 26 5.88 -2.86 8.03
N TYR A 27 5.20 -1.79 7.59
CA TYR A 27 5.41 -0.44 8.14
C TYR A 27 4.51 -0.13 9.35
N GLY A 28 3.65 -1.06 9.76
CA GLY A 28 2.76 -0.89 10.91
C GLY A 28 1.72 0.24 10.76
N TRP A 29 1.40 0.66 9.52
CA TRP A 29 0.42 1.73 9.26
C TRP A 29 -1.02 1.20 9.30
N VAL A 30 -1.43 0.64 10.45
CA VAL A 30 -2.76 0.04 10.64
C VAL A 30 -3.81 1.09 11.05
N ARG A 31 -3.37 2.19 11.67
CA ARG A 31 -4.22 3.30 12.12
C ARG A 31 -3.58 4.65 11.77
N VAL A 32 -4.42 5.67 11.58
CA VAL A 32 -3.98 7.06 11.44
C VAL A 32 -3.36 7.54 12.76
N ARG A 33 -2.31 8.36 12.69
CA ARG A 33 -1.50 8.76 13.86
C ARG A 33 -1.78 10.19 14.32
N TYR A 34 -2.22 11.05 13.42
CA TYR A 34 -2.31 12.49 13.69
C TYR A 34 -3.76 12.96 13.69
N VAL A 35 -4.04 14.03 14.44
CA VAL A 35 -5.33 14.73 14.37
C VAL A 35 -5.32 15.61 13.11
N GLY A 36 -6.28 15.37 12.20
CA GLY A 36 -6.45 16.14 10.96
C GLY A 36 -5.91 15.46 9.69
N LEU A 37 -6.54 15.75 8.56
CA LEU A 37 -6.28 15.09 7.28
C LEU A 37 -4.91 15.46 6.70
N ALA A 38 -4.49 16.72 6.79
CA ALA A 38 -3.23 17.18 6.21
C ALA A 38 -2.01 16.42 6.76
N ARG A 39 -1.94 16.26 8.09
CA ARG A 39 -0.84 15.54 8.76
C ARG A 39 -0.83 14.05 8.42
N ASN A 40 -2.00 13.42 8.35
CA ASN A 40 -2.09 12.02 7.95
C ASN A 40 -1.76 11.80 6.47
N ALA A 41 -2.11 12.74 5.60
CA ALA A 41 -1.73 12.70 4.19
C ALA A 41 -0.21 12.79 4.06
N ALA A 42 0.43 13.79 4.70
CA ALA A 42 1.88 13.93 4.71
C ALA A 42 2.60 12.65 5.18
N HIS A 43 2.11 12.04 6.26
CA HIS A 43 2.64 10.77 6.77
C HIS A 43 2.49 9.61 5.75
N LEU A 44 1.34 9.50 5.09
CA LEU A 44 1.14 8.49 4.05
C LEU A 44 2.08 8.70 2.85
N TRP A 45 2.30 9.96 2.42
CA TRP A 45 3.23 10.26 1.34
C TRP A 45 4.66 9.84 1.70
N GLN A 46 5.10 10.12 2.93
CA GLN A 46 6.41 9.69 3.43
C GLN A 46 6.58 8.17 3.37
N LEU A 47 5.61 7.41 3.89
CA LEU A 47 5.64 5.94 3.86
C LEU A 47 5.65 5.39 2.42
N ARG A 48 4.87 5.99 1.53
CA ARG A 48 4.83 5.60 0.11
C ARG A 48 6.17 5.85 -0.57
N THR A 49 6.81 6.99 -0.29
CA THR A 49 8.14 7.30 -0.81
C THR A 49 9.18 6.30 -0.30
N ALA A 50 9.18 6.00 1.00
CA ALA A 50 10.08 4.98 1.56
C ALA A 50 9.89 3.61 0.92
N PHE A 51 8.63 3.18 0.71
CA PHE A 51 8.33 1.92 0.02
C PHE A 51 8.86 1.91 -1.42
N ASN A 52 8.65 2.98 -2.17
CA ASN A 52 9.15 3.09 -3.54
C ASN A 52 10.69 3.10 -3.60
N LEU A 53 11.35 3.81 -2.68
CA LEU A 53 12.80 3.83 -2.60
C LEU A 53 13.37 2.44 -2.28
N GLN A 54 12.80 1.72 -1.31
CA GLN A 54 13.19 0.35 -1.01
C GLN A 54 13.00 -0.57 -2.22
N LEU A 55 11.90 -0.41 -2.94
CA LEU A 55 11.61 -1.17 -4.15
C LEU A 55 12.59 -0.90 -5.29
N VAL A 56 13.15 0.31 -5.40
CA VAL A 56 14.18 0.65 -6.39
C VAL A 56 15.53 0.13 -5.93
N ALA A 57 15.89 0.32 -4.65
CA ALA A 57 17.15 -0.15 -4.08
C ALA A 57 17.33 -1.68 -4.16
N LEU A 58 16.25 -2.45 -4.00
CA LEU A 58 16.28 -3.91 -4.15
C LEU A 58 16.33 -4.40 -5.61
N ARG A 59 16.12 -3.49 -6.57
CA ARG A 59 16.14 -3.80 -8.02
C ARG A 59 17.41 -3.31 -8.72
N ALA A 60 18.21 -2.48 -8.06
CA ALA A 60 19.54 -2.10 -8.49
C ALA A 60 20.53 -3.20 -8.10
#